data_AF-A0A2D8RTW6-F1
#
_entry.id   AF-A0A2D8RTW6-F1
#
_cell.length_a   1.000
_cell.length_b   1.000
_cell.length_c   1.000
_cell.angle_alpha   90.00
_cell.angle_beta   90.00
_cell.angle_gamma   90.00
#
_symmetry.space_group_name_H-M   'P 1'
#
loop_
_entity.id
_entity.type
_entity.pdbx_description
1 polymer ?
#
loop_
_entity_poly.entity_id
_entity_poly.type
_entity_poly.pdbx_seq_one_letter_code
_entity_poly.pdbx_strand_id
1 'polypeptide(L)'
;MTDVTTAEPGTIPAFPAEEIETRIRDYLADEGETQAVLRGGGASTAGSGGSAGPRPTIDSLVVVSVLCEIEPTVPFKLPDSLVRAGGYDTVDEVIQHIMPKLKKRWRKHHEEKS
;
A
#
# COMPACT_ATOMS: atom_id res chain seq x y z
N MET A 1 6.63 -15.43 -26.51
CA MET A 1 7.29 -15.25 -25.20
C MET A 1 6.38 -14.39 -24.34
N THR A 2 5.56 -15.02 -23.51
CA THR A 2 5.13 -14.53 -22.19
C THR A 2 4.56 -15.75 -21.48
N ASP A 3 5.12 -16.00 -20.30
CA ASP A 3 5.03 -17.24 -19.53
C ASP A 3 3.60 -17.48 -19.01
N VAL A 4 3.04 -18.66 -19.28
CA VAL A 4 1.83 -19.13 -18.61
C VAL A 4 2.28 -19.70 -17.27
N THR A 5 2.09 -18.95 -16.19
CA THR A 5 2.42 -19.44 -14.86
C THR A 5 1.40 -20.52 -14.47
N THR A 6 1.84 -21.77 -14.54
CA THR A 6 1.16 -22.96 -14.04
C THR A 6 1.08 -22.88 -12.52
N ALA A 7 -0.14 -22.75 -11.99
CA ALA A 7 -0.40 -22.91 -10.57
C ALA A 7 -0.33 -24.40 -10.19
N GLU A 8 0.73 -24.80 -9.47
CA GLU A 8 0.84 -26.12 -8.86
C GLU A 8 -0.12 -26.24 -7.66
N PRO A 9 -0.89 -27.35 -7.55
CA PRO A 9 -1.82 -27.56 -6.44
C PRO A 9 -1.08 -28.02 -5.18
N GLY A 10 -0.84 -27.11 -4.24
CA GLY A 10 -0.39 -27.48 -2.88
C GLY A 10 0.53 -26.48 -2.17
N THR A 11 1.06 -25.48 -2.86
CA THR A 11 1.93 -24.46 -2.25
C THR A 11 1.12 -23.20 -1.99
N ILE A 12 1.07 -22.76 -0.73
CA ILE A 12 0.54 -21.44 -0.37
C ILE A 12 1.26 -20.41 -1.24
N PRO A 13 0.57 -19.66 -2.13
CA PRO A 13 1.21 -18.67 -2.96
C PRO A 13 2.00 -17.71 -2.09
N ALA A 14 3.21 -17.36 -2.53
CA ALA A 14 4.05 -16.42 -1.80
C ALA A 14 3.30 -15.11 -1.65
N PHE A 15 3.26 -14.57 -0.43
CA PHE A 15 2.61 -13.28 -0.18
C PHE A 15 3.31 -12.21 -1.03
N PRO A 16 2.61 -11.52 -1.95
CA PRO A 16 3.20 -10.56 -2.88
C PRO A 16 3.49 -9.22 -2.17
N ALA A 17 4.41 -9.27 -1.20
CA ALA A 17 4.79 -8.13 -0.39
C ALA A 17 5.32 -7.00 -1.28
N GLU A 18 6.22 -7.29 -2.21
CA GLU A 18 6.83 -6.28 -3.08
C GLU A 18 5.79 -5.57 -3.95
N GLU A 19 4.81 -6.30 -4.50
CA GLU A 19 3.76 -5.71 -5.33
C GLU A 19 2.82 -4.83 -4.49
N ILE A 20 2.41 -5.30 -3.31
CA ILE A 20 1.58 -4.53 -2.38
C ILE A 20 2.33 -3.29 -1.91
N GLU A 21 3.62 -3.41 -1.58
CA GLU A 21 4.46 -2.30 -1.15
C GLU A 21 4.58 -1.24 -2.24
N THR A 22 4.84 -1.68 -3.47
CA THR A 22 4.98 -0.82 -4.64
C THR A 22 3.67 -0.09 -4.91
N ARG A 23 2.53 -0.80 -4.91
CA ARG A 23 1.19 -0.20 -5.03
C ARG A 23 0.92 0.85 -3.97
N ILE A 24 1.25 0.56 -2.71
CA ILE A 24 1.05 1.50 -1.60
C ILE A 24 1.90 2.75 -1.79
N ARG A 25 3.18 2.58 -2.15
CA ARG A 25 4.09 3.71 -2.38
C ARG A 25 3.66 4.57 -3.55
N ASP A 26 3.28 3.93 -4.66
CA ASP A 26 2.84 4.60 -5.87
C ASP A 26 1.58 5.43 -5.62
N TYR A 27 0.56 4.82 -5.00
CA TYR A 27 -0.68 5.50 -4.62
C TYR A 27 -0.44 6.68 -3.66
N LEU A 28 0.40 6.49 -2.63
CA LEU A 28 0.70 7.56 -1.67
C LEU A 28 1.55 8.69 -2.27
N ALA A 29 2.39 8.37 -3.27
CA ALA A 29 3.15 9.37 -4.01
C ALA A 29 2.23 10.22 -4.91
N ASP A 30 1.32 9.56 -5.65
CA ASP A 30 0.32 10.22 -6.50
C ASP A 30 -0.65 11.07 -5.68
N GLU A 31 -1.17 10.53 -4.58
CA GLU A 31 -2.03 11.26 -3.65
C GLU A 31 -1.29 12.45 -3.03
N GLY A 32 0.00 12.29 -2.72
CA GLY A 32 0.84 13.38 -2.22
C GLY A 32 1.01 14.52 -3.23
N GLU A 33 1.21 14.20 -4.50
CA GLU A 33 1.28 15.18 -5.59
C GLU A 33 -0.07 15.86 -5.79
N THR A 34 -1.16 15.10 -5.80
CA THR A 34 -2.54 15.61 -5.90
C THR A 34 -2.86 16.57 -4.75
N GLN A 35 -2.52 16.21 -3.51
CA GLN A 35 -2.67 17.09 -2.34
C GLN A 35 -1.84 18.38 -2.46
N ALA A 36 -0.63 18.30 -3.02
CA ALA A 36 0.24 19.47 -3.23
C ALA A 36 -0.34 20.43 -4.27
N VAL A 37 -0.88 19.90 -5.38
CA VAL A 37 -1.59 20.67 -6.40
C VAL A 37 -2.83 21.36 -5.82
N LEU A 38 -3.64 20.63 -5.04
CA LEU A 38 -4.85 21.17 -4.40
C LEU A 38 -4.56 22.26 -3.37
N ARG A 39 -3.44 22.19 -2.65
CA ARG A 39 -3.01 23.25 -1.71
C ARG A 39 -2.49 24.52 -2.40
N GLY A 40 -2.53 24.60 -3.73
CA GLY A 40 -2.05 25.76 -4.49
C GLY A 40 -0.53 25.85 -4.60
N GLY A 41 0.19 24.83 -4.13
CA GLY A 41 1.63 24.65 -4.31
C GLY A 41 1.90 23.75 -5.50
N GLY A 42 1.27 24.04 -6.65
CA GLY A 42 1.53 23.32 -7.88
C GLY A 42 3.03 23.16 -8.07
N ALA A 43 3.46 21.91 -8.30
CA ALA A 43 4.84 21.51 -8.49
C ALA A 43 5.59 22.58 -9.30
N SER A 44 6.34 23.43 -8.60
CA SER A 44 7.23 24.37 -9.25
C SER A 44 8.43 23.54 -9.66
N THR A 45 8.41 23.13 -10.93
CA THR A 45 9.55 22.54 -11.63
C THR A 45 10.78 23.39 -11.35
N ALA A 46 11.71 22.92 -10.51
CA ALA A 46 13.16 23.11 -10.66
C ALA A 46 13.93 22.76 -9.39
N GLY A 47 14.89 21.85 -9.54
CA GLY A 47 16.23 22.08 -9.00
C GLY A 47 16.52 21.50 -7.62
N SER A 48 17.51 20.62 -7.59
CA SER A 48 18.27 20.15 -6.43
C SER A 48 18.41 21.17 -5.30
N GLY A 49 18.04 20.75 -4.07
CA GLY A 49 18.48 21.46 -2.87
C GLY A 49 17.67 21.12 -1.61
N GLY A 50 17.97 19.98 -0.97
CA GLY A 50 17.66 19.77 0.45
C GLY A 50 16.22 19.34 0.78
N SER A 51 16.12 18.31 1.62
CA SER A 51 14.92 17.68 2.15
C SER A 51 13.84 18.66 2.65
N ALA A 52 12.67 18.68 2.01
CA ALA A 52 11.32 18.88 2.58
C ALA A 52 10.34 19.33 1.48
N GLY A 53 9.99 18.43 0.56
CA GLY A 53 8.75 18.61 -0.21
C GLY A 53 7.54 18.57 0.74
N PRO A 54 6.36 19.06 0.33
CA PRO A 54 5.14 18.93 1.12
C PRO A 54 4.96 17.45 1.49
N ARG A 55 4.97 17.17 2.80
CA ARG A 55 4.79 15.80 3.29
C ARG A 55 3.35 15.39 2.98
N PRO A 56 3.12 14.27 2.26
CA PRO A 56 1.77 13.78 2.04
C PRO A 56 1.13 13.53 3.41
N THR A 57 -0.06 14.09 3.62
CA THR A 57 -0.81 13.78 4.84
C THR A 57 -1.45 12.43 4.64
N ILE A 58 -0.95 11.41 5.35
CA ILE A 58 -1.46 10.05 5.24
C ILE A 58 -2.55 9.88 6.29
N ASP A 59 -3.75 10.36 5.96
CA ASP A 59 -4.92 10.17 6.81
C ASP A 59 -5.40 8.72 6.79
N SER A 60 -6.20 8.33 7.80
CA SER A 60 -6.79 7.00 7.84
C SER A 60 -7.61 6.68 6.59
N LEU A 61 -8.23 7.70 5.97
CA LEU A 61 -8.98 7.53 4.72
C LEU A 61 -8.08 7.17 3.54
N VAL A 62 -6.92 7.83 3.40
CA VAL A 62 -5.95 7.54 2.33
C VAL A 62 -5.50 6.08 2.42
N VAL A 63 -5.25 5.60 3.65
CA VAL A 63 -4.87 4.22 3.89
C VAL A 63 -6.03 3.24 3.66
N VAL A 64 -7.27 3.62 3.96
CA VAL A 64 -8.43 2.80 3.59
C VAL A 64 -8.56 2.70 2.08
N SER A 65 -8.35 3.80 1.34
CA SER A 65 -8.37 3.79 -0.13
C SER A 65 -7.29 2.87 -0.70
N VAL A 66 -6.06 2.95 -0.18
CA VAL A 66 -4.97 2.06 -0.62
C VAL A 66 -5.28 0.59 -0.33
N LEU A 67 -5.91 0.30 0.82
CA LEU A 67 -6.36 -1.05 1.15
C LEU A 67 -7.42 -1.53 0.16
N CYS A 68 -8.33 -0.66 -0.26
CA CYS A 68 -9.35 -0.96 -1.25
C CYS A 68 -8.73 -1.24 -2.64
N GLU A 69 -7.65 -0.54 -2.99
CA GLU A 69 -6.91 -0.71 -4.25
C GLU A 69 -6.13 -2.03 -4.33
N ILE A 70 -5.61 -2.50 -3.19
CA ILE A 70 -4.92 -3.80 -3.10
C ILE A 70 -5.86 -4.96 -2.76
N GLU A 71 -7.12 -4.69 -2.39
CA GLU A 71 -8.16 -5.69 -2.16
C GLU A 71 -8.32 -6.67 -3.34
N PRO A 72 -8.35 -6.26 -4.62
CA PRO A 72 -8.38 -7.21 -5.74
C PRO A 72 -7.11 -8.09 -5.86
N THR A 73 -5.98 -7.67 -5.29
CA THR A 73 -4.72 -8.44 -5.29
C THR A 73 -4.72 -9.53 -4.22
N VAL A 74 -5.52 -9.39 -3.16
CA VAL A 74 -5.62 -10.38 -2.08
C VAL A 74 -6.95 -11.14 -2.15
N PRO A 75 -6.97 -12.47 -1.97
CA PRO A 75 -8.20 -13.26 -2.06
C PRO A 75 -9.10 -13.14 -0.80
N PHE A 76 -8.88 -12.13 0.05
CA PHE A 76 -9.59 -11.94 1.31
C PHE A 76 -9.90 -10.47 1.55
N LYS A 77 -10.99 -10.20 2.28
CA LYS A 77 -11.33 -8.84 2.70
C LYS A 77 -10.32 -8.28 3.69
N LEU A 78 -9.87 -7.06 3.42
CA LEU A 78 -9.00 -6.28 4.28
C LEU A 78 -9.88 -5.45 5.22
N PRO A 79 -9.93 -5.75 6.54
CA PRO A 79 -10.75 -4.97 7.45
C PRO A 79 -10.11 -3.60 7.70
N ASP A 80 -10.94 -2.57 7.83
CA ASP A 80 -10.58 -1.20 8.21
C ASP A 80 -9.76 -1.14 9.52
N SER A 81 -9.93 -2.12 10.42
CA SER A 81 -9.12 -2.32 11.64
C SER A 81 -7.61 -2.52 11.37
N LEU A 82 -7.21 -2.71 10.11
CA LEU A 82 -5.81 -2.64 9.68
C LEU A 82 -5.22 -1.24 9.86
N VAL A 83 -6.04 -0.19 9.78
CA VAL A 83 -5.63 1.21 9.78
C VAL A 83 -5.56 1.76 11.20
N ARG A 84 -4.49 2.51 11.50
CA ARG A 84 -4.35 3.27 12.74
C ARG A 84 -5.22 4.53 12.70
N ALA A 85 -6.01 4.76 13.75
CA ALA A 85 -6.71 6.03 13.94
C ALA A 85 -5.67 7.14 14.22
N GLY A 86 -5.78 8.26 13.51
CA GLY A 86 -4.84 9.39 13.60
C GLY A 86 -3.81 9.47 12.47
N GLY A 87 -3.85 8.56 11.49
CA GLY A 87 -2.99 8.61 10.30
C GLY A 87 -1.55 8.18 10.55
N TYR A 88 -0.69 8.48 9.58
CA TYR A 88 0.72 8.09 9.53
C TYR A 88 1.59 9.28 9.09
N ASP A 89 2.79 9.39 9.64
CA ASP A 89 3.71 10.46 9.27
C ASP A 89 4.53 10.13 8.02
N THR A 90 4.68 8.82 7.71
CA THR A 90 5.46 8.34 6.57
C THR A 90 4.86 7.11 5.90
N VAL A 91 5.17 6.93 4.61
CA VAL A 91 4.79 5.74 3.84
C VAL A 91 5.38 4.47 4.45
N ASP A 92 6.60 4.57 4.99
CA ASP A 92 7.26 3.44 5.64
C ASP A 92 6.49 2.98 6.88
N GLU A 93 6.00 3.89 7.72
CA GLU A 93 5.13 3.54 8.84
C GLU A 93 3.85 2.80 8.40
N VAL A 94 3.23 3.23 7.29
CA VAL A 94 2.05 2.55 6.73
C VAL A 94 2.40 1.11 6.38
N ILE A 95 3.49 0.92 5.63
CA ILE A 95 3.96 -0.40 5.21
C ILE A 95 4.28 -1.24 6.45
N GLN A 96 5.14 -0.76 7.35
CA GLN A 96 5.52 -1.49 8.56
C GLN A 96 4.31 -1.86 9.44
N HIS A 97 3.24 -1.07 9.42
CA HIS A 97 2.02 -1.35 10.16
C HIS A 97 1.10 -2.37 9.46
N ILE A 98 0.94 -2.24 8.14
CA ILE A 98 -0.03 -3.00 7.33
C ILE A 98 0.56 -4.35 6.89
N MET A 99 1.81 -4.38 6.42
CA MET A 99 2.49 -5.57 5.92
C MET A 99 2.43 -6.78 6.86
N PRO A 100 2.82 -6.67 8.15
CA PRO A 100 2.78 -7.82 9.04
C PRO A 100 1.36 -8.33 9.29
N LYS A 101 0.36 -7.43 9.30
CA LYS A 101 -1.04 -7.80 9.48
C LYS A 101 -1.58 -8.52 8.24
N LEU A 102 -1.25 -8.05 7.02
CA LEU A 102 -1.59 -8.72 5.78
C LEU A 102 -0.93 -10.09 5.69
N LYS A 103 0.38 -10.17 5.95
CA LYS A 103 1.12 -11.45 5.93
C LYS A 103 0.52 -12.47 6.90
N LYS A 104 0.10 -12.03 8.10
CA LYS A 104 -0.57 -12.89 9.07
C LYS A 104 -1.93 -13.38 8.58
N ARG A 105 -2.72 -12.51 7.94
CA ARG A 105 -4.03 -12.89 7.35
C ARG A 105 -3.90 -13.78 6.13
N TRP A 106 -2.95 -13.50 5.25
CA TRP A 106 -2.65 -14.33 4.08
C TRP A 106 -2.33 -15.74 4.53
N ARG A 107 -1.36 -15.90 5.45
CA ARG A 107 -1.02 -17.22 5.97
C ARG A 107 -2.22 -17.89 6.62
N LYS A 108 -2.96 -17.20 7.48
CA LYS A 108 -4.17 -17.74 8.12
C LYS A 108 -5.22 -18.21 7.11
N HIS A 109 -5.51 -17.42 6.07
CA HIS A 109 -6.50 -17.75 5.05
C HIS A 109 -6.11 -19.00 4.24
N HIS A 110 -4.81 -19.19 3.98
CA HIS A 110 -4.30 -20.36 3.27
C HIS A 110 -4.11 -21.58 4.19
N GLU A 111 -3.80 -21.37 5.48
CA GLU A 111 -3.75 -22.42 6.51
C GLU A 111 -5.16 -22.98 6.82
N GLU A 112 -6.19 -22.14 6.92
CA GLU A 112 -7.58 -22.57 7.17
C GLU A 112 -8.20 -23.33 5.97
N LYS A 113 -7.60 -23.20 4.79
CA LYS A 113 -8.02 -23.87 3.55
C LYS A 113 -7.24 -25.16 3.25
N SER A 114 -6.26 -25.53 4.08
CA SER A 114 -5.47 -26.76 3.94
C SER A 114 -6.04 -27.92 4.77
#